data_AF-A0A0L0EMD2-F1
#
_entry.id   AF-A0A0L0EMD2-F1
#
_cell.length_a   1.000
_cell.length_b   1.000
_cell.length_c   1.000
_cell.angle_alpha   90.00
_cell.angle_beta   90.00
_cell.angle_gamma   90.00
#
_symmetry.space_group_name_H-M   'P 1'
#
loop_
_entity.id
_entity.type
_entity.pdbx_description
1 polymer ?
#
loop_
_entity_poly.entity_id
_entity_poly.type
_entity_poly.pdbx_seq_one_letter_code
_entity_poly.pdbx_strand_id
1 'polypeptide(L)'
;MQFGSVGVGCVLLRFYRVTREAKYLAFAQEIAQATQGKFCIYPGAFVGMSGIGTFFLDLYRVTKDAQYLREANSIAYRVSLYQCAVGEGVAFPGDKLAGLTTDYATGTVGVGFFLSRLLNDGQGRELFLDPDFSSLETCEQAATAQLDSME
;
A
#
# COMPACT_ATOMS: atom_id res chain seq x y z
N MET A 1 0.80 -6.26 6.22
CA MET A 1 1.42 -7.48 5.64
C MET A 1 1.94 -8.37 6.75
N GLN A 2 1.80 -9.69 6.62
CA GLN A 2 2.14 -10.62 7.70
C GLN A 2 3.62 -11.01 7.68
N PHE A 3 4.18 -11.33 6.51
CA PHE A 3 5.60 -11.67 6.32
C PHE A 3 6.06 -11.20 4.93
N GLY A 4 7.33 -10.79 4.80
CA GLY A 4 7.95 -10.43 3.53
C GLY A 4 8.67 -9.08 3.54
N SER A 5 9.61 -8.90 2.61
CA SER A 5 10.40 -7.67 2.47
C SER A 5 9.54 -6.45 2.21
N VAL A 6 8.43 -6.61 1.49
CA VAL A 6 7.51 -5.52 1.16
C VAL A 6 6.90 -4.89 2.42
N GLY A 7 6.57 -5.69 3.43
CA GLY A 7 6.08 -5.16 4.70
C GLY A 7 7.12 -4.27 5.40
N VAL A 8 8.40 -4.65 5.33
CA VAL A 8 9.52 -3.83 5.80
C VAL A 8 9.65 -2.56 4.94
N GLY A 9 9.49 -2.68 3.62
CA GLY A 9 9.46 -1.56 2.68
C GLY A 9 8.39 -0.52 3.04
N CYS A 10 7.17 -0.93 3.38
CA CYS A 10 6.12 -0.02 3.84
C CYS A 10 6.54 0.78 5.09
N VAL A 11 7.19 0.10 6.06
CA VAL A 11 7.71 0.78 7.26
C VAL A 11 8.83 1.75 6.89
N LEU A 12 9.78 1.34 6.04
CA LEU A 12 10.87 2.21 5.58
C LEU A 12 10.36 3.48 4.88
N LEU A 13 9.30 3.36 4.07
CA LEU A 13 8.66 4.53 3.44
C LEU A 13 8.03 5.47 4.47
N ARG A 14 7.42 4.94 5.54
CA ARG A 14 6.89 5.76 6.63
C ARG A 14 8.01 6.48 7.38
N PHE A 15 9.10 5.79 7.68
CA PHE A 15 10.29 6.41 8.26
C PHE A 15 10.85 7.51 7.36
N TYR A 16 11.01 7.25 6.05
CA TYR A 16 11.47 8.25 5.09
C TYR A 16 10.57 9.50 5.08
N ARG A 17 9.25 9.34 5.16
CA ARG A 17 8.31 10.47 5.15
C ARG A 17 8.49 11.40 6.37
N VAL A 18 8.87 10.86 7.53
CA VAL A 18 9.11 11.64 8.77
C VAL A 18 10.55 12.14 8.84
N THR A 19 11.55 11.28 8.66
CA THR A 19 12.96 11.66 8.86
C THR A 19 13.60 12.32 7.65
N ARG A 20 13.02 12.14 6.45
CA ARG A 20 13.55 12.57 5.15
C ARG A 20 14.95 12.06 4.82
N GLU A 21 15.47 11.07 5.56
CA GLU A 21 16.78 10.50 5.30
C GLU A 21 16.78 9.58 4.07
N ALA A 22 17.57 9.91 3.06
CA ALA A 22 17.61 9.23 1.77
C ALA A 22 17.88 7.71 1.85
N LYS A 23 18.58 7.25 2.89
CA LYS A 23 18.88 5.82 3.11
C LYS A 23 17.62 4.96 3.17
N TYR A 24 16.55 5.46 3.80
CA TYR A 24 15.30 4.71 3.95
C TYR A 24 14.56 4.56 2.62
N LEU A 25 14.57 5.62 1.80
CA LEU A 25 14.02 5.57 0.45
C LEU A 25 14.81 4.60 -0.43
N ALA A 26 16.15 4.65 -0.39
CA ALA A 26 17.00 3.75 -1.16
C ALA A 26 16.70 2.28 -0.85
N PHE A 27 16.64 1.90 0.43
CA PHE A 27 16.27 0.53 0.82
C PHE A 27 14.85 0.15 0.38
N ALA A 28 13.88 1.06 0.46
CA ALA A 28 12.53 0.78 -0.05
C ALA A 28 12.52 0.56 -1.57
N GLN A 29 13.32 1.30 -2.33
CA GLN A 29 13.47 1.12 -3.78
C GLN A 29 14.18 -0.20 -4.13
N GLU A 30 15.19 -0.62 -3.36
CA GLU A 30 15.82 -1.93 -3.51
C GLU A 30 14.81 -3.07 -3.29
N ILE A 31 13.97 -2.97 -2.25
CA ILE A 31 12.88 -3.92 -2.00
C ILE A 31 11.89 -3.93 -3.18
N ALA A 32 11.58 -2.75 -3.74
CA ALA A 32 10.70 -2.63 -4.90
C ALA A 32 11.27 -3.36 -6.13
N GLN A 33 12.55 -3.11 -6.45
CA GLN A 33 13.25 -3.80 -7.55
C GLN A 33 13.27 -5.31 -7.34
N ALA A 34 13.55 -5.76 -6.11
CA ALA A 34 13.56 -7.18 -5.78
C ALA A 34 12.17 -7.83 -5.83
N THR A 35 11.08 -7.05 -5.77
CA THR A 35 9.70 -7.54 -5.78
C THR A 35 9.04 -7.40 -7.16
N GLN A 36 9.52 -6.45 -7.96
CA GLN A 36 9.00 -6.16 -9.30
C GLN A 36 8.99 -7.41 -10.18
N GLY A 37 7.90 -7.62 -10.90
CA GLY A 37 7.74 -8.77 -11.80
C GLY A 37 7.54 -10.12 -11.12
N LYS A 38 7.68 -10.25 -9.79
CA LYS A 38 7.43 -11.52 -9.09
C LYS A 38 5.95 -11.89 -9.09
N PHE A 39 5.69 -13.19 -9.15
CA PHE A 39 4.34 -13.75 -9.10
C PHE A 39 3.93 -14.05 -7.66
N CYS A 40 2.68 -13.78 -7.32
CA CYS A 40 2.07 -14.13 -6.04
C CYS A 40 0.72 -14.81 -6.32
N ILE A 41 0.46 -15.92 -5.63
CA ILE A 41 -0.72 -16.76 -5.87
C ILE A 41 -1.98 -16.17 -5.23
N TYR A 42 -1.83 -15.34 -4.19
CA TYR A 42 -2.94 -14.87 -3.37
C TYR A 42 -3.30 -13.42 -3.71
N PRO A 43 -4.60 -13.08 -3.85
CA PRO A 43 -5.02 -11.71 -4.14
C PRO A 43 -5.05 -10.80 -2.90
N GLY A 44 -5.05 -11.35 -1.69
CA GLY A 44 -5.27 -10.61 -0.43
C GLY A 44 -4.24 -9.53 -0.07
N ALA A 45 -4.51 -8.77 1.00
CA ALA A 45 -3.69 -7.63 1.42
C ALA A 45 -2.51 -8.02 2.35
N PHE A 46 -2.70 -9.01 3.23
CA PHE A 46 -1.67 -9.38 4.22
C PHE A 46 -0.58 -10.26 3.63
N VAL A 47 -0.99 -11.22 2.80
CA VAL A 47 -0.13 -12.16 2.09
C VAL A 47 -0.71 -12.25 0.69
N GLY A 48 -0.30 -11.33 -0.19
CA GLY A 48 -0.88 -11.30 -1.53
C GLY A 48 -0.55 -10.07 -2.35
N MET A 49 -1.06 -10.10 -3.58
CA MET A 49 -0.88 -9.09 -4.60
C MET A 49 -1.40 -7.71 -4.18
N SER A 50 -2.55 -7.61 -3.53
CA SER A 50 -3.12 -6.31 -3.16
C SER A 50 -2.23 -5.54 -2.20
N GLY A 51 -1.58 -6.24 -1.25
CA GLY A 51 -0.59 -5.61 -0.38
C GLY A 51 0.60 -5.07 -1.17
N ILE A 52 1.16 -5.90 -2.05
CA ILE A 52 2.30 -5.52 -2.90
C ILE A 52 1.94 -4.31 -3.78
N GLY A 53 0.75 -4.31 -4.37
CA GLY A 53 0.24 -3.21 -5.17
C GLY A 53 0.13 -1.91 -4.38
N THR A 54 -0.36 -1.96 -3.15
CA THR A 54 -0.42 -0.80 -2.27
C THR A 54 0.97 -0.24 -1.96
N PHE A 55 1.97 -1.09 -1.72
CA PHE A 55 3.36 -0.65 -1.53
C PHE A 55 3.91 0.11 -2.76
N PHE A 56 3.65 -0.41 -3.97
CA PHE A 56 4.05 0.29 -5.20
C PHE A 56 3.32 1.63 -5.37
N LEU A 57 2.05 1.72 -5.00
CA LEU A 57 1.32 2.99 -4.98
C LEU A 57 1.93 3.99 -4.00
N ASP A 58 2.35 3.55 -2.82
CA ASP A 58 2.99 4.41 -1.84
C ASP A 58 4.38 4.91 -2.29
N LEU A 59 5.14 4.06 -2.98
CA LEU A 59 6.37 4.45 -3.66
C LEU A 59 6.13 5.49 -4.74
N TYR A 60 5.11 5.28 -5.59
CA TYR A 60 4.71 6.26 -6.59
C TYR A 60 4.36 7.60 -5.95
N ARG A 61 3.63 7.61 -4.83
CA ARG A 61 3.28 8.86 -4.14
C ARG A 61 4.48 9.63 -3.63
N VAL A 62 5.52 8.93 -3.19
CA VAL A 62 6.74 9.54 -2.65
C VAL A 62 7.69 9.99 -3.75
N THR A 63 7.94 9.14 -4.74
CA THR A 63 8.96 9.36 -5.78
C THR A 63 8.42 10.04 -7.02
N LYS A 64 7.10 9.99 -7.24
CA LYS A 64 6.39 10.40 -8.46
C LYS A 64 6.86 9.68 -9.73
N ASP A 65 7.56 8.56 -9.58
CA ASP A 65 8.04 7.78 -10.70
C ASP A 65 6.94 6.87 -11.27
N ALA A 66 6.58 7.12 -12.53
CA ALA A 66 5.53 6.39 -13.24
C ALA A 66 5.78 4.88 -13.36
N GLN A 67 7.01 4.39 -13.18
CA GLN A 67 7.28 2.95 -13.20
C GLN A 67 6.53 2.21 -12.10
N TYR A 68 6.44 2.78 -10.90
CA TYR A 68 5.75 2.15 -9.78
C TYR A 68 4.23 2.14 -9.98
N LEU A 69 3.68 3.19 -10.61
CA LEU A 69 2.27 3.21 -10.98
C LEU A 69 1.94 2.15 -12.04
N ARG A 70 2.82 1.94 -13.03
CA ARG A 70 2.65 0.87 -14.02
C ARG A 70 2.66 -0.51 -13.37
N GLU A 71 3.55 -0.74 -12.40
CA GLU A 71 3.58 -2.00 -11.65
C GLU A 71 2.33 -2.20 -10.80
N ALA A 72 1.84 -1.15 -10.11
CA ALA A 72 0.57 -1.24 -9.40
C ALA A 72 -0.61 -1.59 -10.32
N ASN A 73 -0.67 -1.00 -11.52
CA ASN A 73 -1.68 -1.35 -12.52
C ASN A 73 -1.54 -2.80 -13.03
N SER A 74 -0.31 -3.26 -13.28
CA SER A 74 -0.02 -4.65 -13.64
C SER A 74 -0.50 -5.63 -12.55
N ILE A 75 -0.30 -5.28 -11.28
CA ILE A 75 -0.78 -6.06 -10.14
C ILE A 75 -2.32 -6.06 -10.08
N ALA A 76 -2.98 -4.93 -10.30
CA ALA A 76 -4.43 -4.87 -10.34
C ALA A 76 -5.03 -5.76 -11.44
N TYR A 77 -4.41 -5.79 -12.61
CA TYR A 77 -4.78 -6.73 -13.67
C TYR A 77 -4.61 -8.19 -13.24
N ARG A 78 -3.54 -8.53 -12.52
CA ARG A 78 -3.37 -9.91 -12.01
C ARG A 78 -4.39 -10.27 -10.94
N VAL A 79 -4.74 -9.32 -10.08
CA VAL A 79 -5.77 -9.51 -9.04
C VAL A 79 -7.14 -9.75 -9.67
N SER A 80 -7.49 -9.05 -10.76
CA SER A 80 -8.78 -9.24 -11.44
C SER A 80 -8.96 -10.64 -12.03
N LEU A 81 -7.88 -11.40 -12.28
CA LEU A 81 -7.97 -12.81 -12.70
C LEU A 81 -8.61 -13.72 -11.63
N TYR A 82 -8.62 -13.29 -10.37
CA TYR A 82 -9.21 -14.03 -9.25
C TYR A 82 -10.65 -13.58 -8.94
N GLN A 83 -11.24 -12.73 -9.77
CA GLN A 83 -12.60 -12.25 -9.58
C GLN A 83 -13.61 -13.40 -9.68
N CYS A 84 -14.50 -13.49 -8.70
CA CYS A 84 -15.62 -14.42 -8.68
C CYS A 84 -16.91 -13.62 -8.65
N ALA A 85 -17.80 -13.84 -9.63
CA ALA A 85 -19.11 -13.20 -9.64
C ALA A 85 -19.99 -13.76 -8.51
N VAL A 86 -20.54 -12.87 -7.69
CA VAL A 86 -21.42 -13.22 -6.57
C VAL A 86 -22.63 -12.29 -6.60
N GLY A 87 -23.78 -12.80 -7.04
CA GLY A 87 -24.97 -11.99 -7.27
C GLY A 87 -24.70 -10.90 -8.31
N GLU A 88 -24.93 -9.64 -7.93
CA GLU A 88 -24.63 -8.47 -8.77
C GLU A 88 -23.19 -7.92 -8.59
N GLY A 89 -22.41 -8.52 -7.69
CA GLY A 89 -21.08 -8.05 -7.31
C GLY A 89 -19.95 -9.00 -7.65
N VAL A 90 -18.75 -8.62 -7.18
CA VAL A 90 -17.52 -9.40 -7.33
C VAL A 90 -16.93 -9.66 -5.94
N ALA A 91 -16.51 -10.90 -5.71
CA ALA A 91 -15.75 -11.32 -4.55
C ALA A 91 -14.41 -11.94 -4.97
N PHE A 92 -13.47 -11.96 -4.05
CA PHE A 92 -12.16 -12.58 -4.22
C PHE A 92 -11.97 -13.73 -3.23
N PRO A 93 -11.23 -14.78 -3.63
CA PRO A 93 -10.90 -15.88 -2.76
C PRO A 93 -9.95 -15.43 -1.64
N GLY A 94 -10.20 -15.97 -0.44
CA GLY A 94 -9.40 -15.71 0.75
C GLY A 94 -8.22 -16.66 0.91
N ASP A 95 -7.89 -16.98 2.17
CA ASP A 95 -6.75 -17.84 2.50
C ASP A 95 -6.79 -19.19 1.78
N LYS A 96 -5.63 -19.64 1.31
CA LYS A 96 -5.41 -20.88 0.55
C LYS A 96 -6.31 -21.04 -0.69
N LEU A 97 -6.98 -19.98 -1.14
CA LEU A 97 -8.00 -20.02 -2.19
C LEU A 97 -9.13 -21.01 -1.90
N ALA A 98 -9.36 -21.34 -0.62
CA ALA A 98 -10.29 -22.38 -0.21
C ALA A 98 -11.77 -21.96 -0.26
N GLY A 99 -12.03 -20.65 -0.35
CA GLY A 99 -13.37 -20.08 -0.42
C GLY A 99 -13.34 -18.56 -0.52
N LEU A 100 -14.51 -17.97 -0.73
CA LEU A 100 -14.68 -16.53 -0.77
C LEU A 100 -14.70 -15.97 0.65
N THR A 101 -13.90 -14.93 0.89
CA THR A 101 -13.90 -14.22 2.17
C THR A 101 -14.02 -12.71 1.93
N THR A 102 -14.57 -12.02 2.92
CA THR A 102 -14.86 -10.57 2.87
C THR A 102 -14.15 -9.79 3.97
N ASP A 103 -13.10 -10.36 4.56
CA ASP A 103 -12.23 -9.68 5.51
C ASP A 103 -11.19 -8.80 4.80
N TYR A 104 -10.52 -7.94 5.57
CA TYR A 104 -9.47 -7.07 5.06
C TYR A 104 -8.16 -7.81 4.77
N ALA A 105 -7.78 -8.77 5.60
CA ALA A 105 -6.45 -9.36 5.56
C ALA A 105 -6.25 -10.24 4.33
N THR A 106 -7.22 -11.12 4.07
CA THR A 106 -7.16 -12.15 3.03
C THR A 106 -8.24 -11.98 1.97
N GLY A 107 -9.36 -11.36 2.34
CA GLY A 107 -10.55 -11.33 1.51
C GLY A 107 -10.72 -10.12 0.59
N THR A 108 -11.94 -10.05 0.07
CA THR A 108 -12.43 -9.08 -0.92
C THR A 108 -12.24 -7.63 -0.49
N VAL A 109 -12.37 -7.31 0.80
CA VAL A 109 -12.25 -5.93 1.28
C VAL A 109 -10.83 -5.41 1.12
N GLY A 110 -9.81 -6.22 1.40
CA GLY A 110 -8.42 -5.83 1.20
C GLY A 110 -8.08 -5.54 -0.28
N VAL A 111 -8.62 -6.38 -1.17
CA VAL A 111 -8.51 -6.19 -2.62
C VAL A 111 -9.22 -4.91 -3.07
N GLY A 112 -10.48 -4.73 -2.65
CA GLY A 112 -11.26 -3.55 -2.98
C GLY A 112 -10.62 -2.27 -2.48
N PHE A 113 -9.96 -2.31 -1.32
CA PHE A 113 -9.23 -1.17 -0.78
C PHE A 113 -8.05 -0.77 -1.68
N PHE A 114 -7.24 -1.74 -2.10
CA PHE A 114 -6.15 -1.50 -3.05
C PHE A 114 -6.65 -0.93 -4.39
N LEU A 115 -7.70 -1.52 -4.97
CA LEU A 115 -8.27 -1.05 -6.24
C LEU A 115 -8.87 0.36 -6.10
N SER A 116 -9.56 0.64 -5.00
CA SER A 116 -10.08 1.97 -4.70
C SER A 116 -8.96 3.01 -4.61
N ARG A 117 -7.85 2.67 -3.92
CA ARG A 117 -6.67 3.56 -3.88
C ARG A 117 -6.05 3.74 -5.26
N LEU A 118 -5.93 2.68 -6.07
CA LEU A 118 -5.40 2.77 -7.43
C LEU A 118 -6.22 3.73 -8.30
N LEU A 119 -7.56 3.66 -8.23
CA LEU A 119 -8.46 4.55 -8.97
C LEU A 119 -8.35 6.02 -8.54
N ASN A 120 -7.87 6.28 -7.32
CA ASN A 120 -7.68 7.62 -6.76
C ASN A 120 -6.19 8.01 -6.71
N ASP A 121 -5.34 7.54 -7.63
CA ASP A 121 -3.89 7.86 -7.69
C ASP A 121 -3.12 7.57 -6.37
N GLY A 122 -3.54 6.54 -5.65
CA GLY A 122 -2.99 6.15 -4.36
C GLY A 122 -3.48 6.99 -3.17
N GLN A 123 -4.41 7.94 -3.40
CA GLN A 123 -5.08 8.69 -2.34
C GLN A 123 -6.00 7.78 -1.51
N GLY A 124 -6.30 8.21 -0.29
CA GLY A 124 -6.98 7.39 0.71
C GLY A 124 -6.00 6.75 1.71
N ARG A 125 -6.47 6.54 2.93
CA ARG A 125 -5.70 5.99 4.05
C ARG A 125 -5.57 4.50 3.89
N GLU A 126 -4.37 3.92 4.05
CA GLU A 126 -4.34 2.48 4.32
C GLU A 126 -5.04 2.22 5.65
N LEU A 127 -5.78 1.11 5.76
CA LEU A 127 -6.47 0.72 6.99
C LEU A 127 -5.44 0.34 8.05
N PHE A 128 -4.81 1.35 8.67
CA PHE A 128 -4.12 1.43 9.96
C PHE A 128 -3.47 2.81 10.02
N LEU A 129 -4.10 3.72 10.78
CA LEU A 129 -3.53 4.91 11.45
C LEU A 129 -2.75 5.97 10.67
N ASP A 130 -2.47 5.83 9.37
CA ASP A 130 -1.83 6.91 8.64
C ASP A 130 -2.84 8.07 8.49
N PRO A 131 -2.61 9.24 9.10
CA PRO A 131 -3.41 10.42 8.83
C PRO A 131 -3.29 10.75 7.34
N ASP A 132 -4.27 11.46 6.78
CA ASP A 132 -3.97 12.20 5.56
C ASP A 132 -2.85 13.16 5.91
N PHE A 133 -1.63 12.91 5.43
CA PHE A 133 -0.41 13.59 5.88
C PHE A 133 -0.45 15.12 5.73
N SER A 134 -1.43 15.67 5.00
CA SER A 134 -1.82 17.09 5.09
C SER A 134 -2.05 17.55 6.53
N SER A 135 -2.55 16.70 7.42
CA SER A 135 -2.77 16.99 8.84
C SER A 135 -1.50 16.83 9.69
N LEU A 136 -0.51 16.07 9.23
CA LEU A 136 0.75 15.88 9.97
C LEU A 136 1.71 17.05 9.75
N GLU A 137 1.75 17.62 8.53
CA GLU A 137 2.42 18.91 8.30
C GLU A 137 1.85 20.01 9.21
N THR A 138 0.53 19.99 9.47
CA THR A 138 -0.11 20.91 10.43
C THR A 138 0.35 20.67 11.87
N CYS A 139 0.49 19.41 12.29
CA CYS A 139 0.96 19.08 13.63
C CYS A 139 2.44 19.41 13.85
N GLU A 140 3.29 19.21 12.85
CA GLU A 140 4.71 19.53 12.92
C GLU A 140 4.92 21.06 12.95
N GLN A 141 4.15 21.80 12.15
CA GLN A 141 4.09 23.27 12.24
C GLN A 141 3.56 23.74 13.60
N ALA A 142 2.54 23.09 14.17
CA ALA A 142 2.01 23.42 15.49
C ALA A 142 3.03 23.13 16.61
N ALA A 143 3.75 22.01 16.55
CA ALA A 143 4.77 21.65 17.53
C ALA A 143 5.99 22.60 17.47
N THR A 144 6.37 23.03 16.27
CA THR A 144 7.48 23.99 16.09
C THR A 144 7.09 25.39 16.57
N ALA A 145 5.85 25.83 16.29
CA ALA A 145 5.33 27.11 16.78
C ALA A 145 5.16 27.15 18.31
N GLN A 146 4.92 26.02 18.96
CA GLN A 146 4.84 25.94 20.42
C GLN A 146 6.21 26.06 21.11
N LEU A 147 7.29 25.60 20.46
CA LEU A 147 8.65 25.75 20.97
C LEU A 147 9.15 27.20 20.84
N ASP A 148 8.83 27.89 19.74
CA ASP A 148 9.19 29.32 19.53
C ASP A 148 8.41 30.29 20.44
N SER A 149 7.30 29.84 21.05
CA SER A 149 6.51 30.65 22.00
C SER A 149 6.93 30.47 23.47
N MET A 150 7.99 29.71 23.73
CA MET A 150 8.58 29.48 25.06
C MET A 150 9.98 30.10 25.22
N GLU A 151 10.47 30.85 24.22
CA GLU A 151 11.57 31.83 24.34
C GLU A 151 11.03 33.25 24.42
#